data_AF-A0A7D9K136-F1
#
_entry.id   AF-A0A7D9K136-F1
#
_cell.length_a   1.000
_cell.length_b   1.000
_cell.length_c   1.000
_cell.angle_alpha   90.00
_cell.angle_beta   90.00
_cell.angle_gamma   90.00
#
_symmetry.space_group_name_H-M   'P 1'
#
loop_
_entity.id
_entity.type
_entity.pdbx_description
1 polymer ?
#
loop_
_entity_poly.entity_id
_entity_poly.type
_entity_poly.pdbx_seq_one_letter_code
_entity_poly.pdbx_strand_id
1 'polypeptide(L)'
;MDEVVTHLRTATSTVVTTALKKAGQSKVRRTVVTRVHEAVKALALCHNVTPVRKGEENGESEESSSPAKQDGITDDDEGEVGAVSDDFTYQASSPDEVALVTWAETVGLSLITRDLTTMTLRSPHGQIMEYEILQIFPFTSESKRMGIIVRDQSTGEITFYLKGADVVMANIVQYNDWLEEESGNMAREGLRTLVVSKKVLSEEQYQDFEYRYSQAKVSLTERAAK
;
A
#
# COMPACT_ATOMS: atom_id res chain seq x y z
N MET A 1 -11.87 -0.36 14.54
CA MET A 1 -10.87 -1.22 13.89
C MET A 1 -11.57 -2.37 13.16
N ASP A 2 -12.46 -3.10 13.84
CA ASP A 2 -13.23 -4.23 13.30
C ASP A 2 -14.00 -3.94 12.00
N GLU A 3 -14.56 -2.73 11.87
CA GLU A 3 -15.27 -2.32 10.65
C GLU A 3 -14.33 -2.22 9.43
N VAL A 4 -13.11 -1.71 9.61
CA VAL A 4 -12.10 -1.62 8.55
C VAL A 4 -11.68 -3.02 8.11
N VAL A 5 -11.40 -3.91 9.07
CA VAL A 5 -11.06 -5.32 8.79
C VAL A 5 -12.19 -6.01 8.03
N THR A 6 -13.44 -5.78 8.45
CA THR A 6 -14.63 -6.35 7.80
C THR A 6 -14.75 -5.84 6.35
N HIS A 7 -14.55 -4.54 6.12
CA HIS A 7 -14.56 -3.97 4.77
C HIS A 7 -13.42 -4.51 3.89
N LEU A 8 -12.20 -4.63 4.42
CA LEU A 8 -11.06 -5.19 3.69
C LEU A 8 -11.29 -6.65 3.32
N ARG A 9 -11.78 -7.47 4.26
CA ARG A 9 -12.14 -8.86 3.96
C ARG A 9 -13.22 -8.90 2.88
N THR A 10 -14.27 -8.09 3.00
CA THR A 10 -15.35 -8.05 2.00
C THR A 10 -14.84 -7.66 0.60
N ALA A 11 -13.87 -6.73 0.52
CA ALA A 11 -13.31 -6.28 -0.75
C ALA A 11 -12.34 -7.28 -1.40
N THR A 12 -11.67 -8.13 -0.60
CA THR A 12 -10.58 -9.01 -1.05
C THR A 12 -10.95 -10.50 -1.13
N SER A 13 -12.13 -10.91 -0.64
CA SER A 13 -12.61 -12.28 -0.80
C SER A 13 -12.65 -12.63 -2.29
N THR A 14 -11.95 -13.70 -2.66
CA THR A 14 -11.62 -14.17 -4.00
C THR A 14 -12.75 -13.92 -5.01
N VAL A 15 -12.47 -13.10 -6.03
CA VAL A 15 -13.19 -13.11 -7.32
C VAL A 15 -14.72 -12.97 -7.17
N VAL A 16 -15.23 -11.73 -7.16
CA VAL A 16 -16.47 -11.48 -7.93
C VAL A 16 -16.08 -11.69 -9.38
N THR A 17 -16.29 -12.92 -9.81
CA THR A 17 -16.10 -13.46 -11.14
C THR A 17 -16.68 -12.52 -12.18
N THR A 18 -15.97 -12.40 -13.29
CA THR A 18 -16.55 -12.07 -14.59
C THR A 18 -17.92 -12.77 -14.71
N ALA A 19 -18.96 -11.95 -14.92
CA ALA A 19 -20.35 -12.31 -15.21
C ALA A 19 -21.21 -12.96 -14.07
N LEU A 20 -22.07 -12.17 -13.41
CA LEU A 20 -23.56 -12.22 -13.53
C LEU A 20 -24.31 -11.41 -12.44
N LYS A 21 -25.51 -10.98 -12.85
CA LYS A 21 -26.51 -10.12 -12.21
C LYS A 21 -27.03 -10.54 -10.81
N LYS A 22 -27.39 -9.50 -10.04
CA LYS A 22 -28.44 -9.38 -8.98
C LYS A 22 -28.24 -10.24 -7.70
N ALA A 23 -28.57 -9.81 -6.47
CA ALA A 23 -29.37 -8.71 -5.93
C ALA A 23 -29.00 -8.47 -4.45
N GLY A 24 -29.29 -7.27 -3.90
CA GLY A 24 -29.64 -7.15 -2.47
C GLY A 24 -28.80 -6.26 -1.55
N GLN A 25 -27.55 -5.90 -1.87
CA GLN A 25 -26.81 -4.96 -1.02
C GLN A 25 -27.03 -3.51 -1.45
N SER A 26 -27.31 -2.62 -0.49
CA SER A 26 -27.54 -1.19 -0.78
C SER A 26 -26.30 -0.60 -1.46
N LYS A 27 -26.51 0.14 -2.57
CA LYS A 27 -25.43 0.73 -3.37
C LYS A 27 -24.44 1.53 -2.50
N VAL A 28 -24.93 2.18 -1.44
CA VAL A 28 -24.15 2.94 -0.46
C VAL A 28 -23.13 2.07 0.29
N ARG A 29 -23.52 0.88 0.78
CA ARG A 29 -22.60 -0.02 1.49
C ARG A 29 -21.46 -0.47 0.59
N ARG A 30 -21.75 -0.80 -0.67
CA ARG A 30 -20.73 -1.17 -1.66
C ARG A 30 -19.71 -0.04 -1.87
N THR A 31 -20.16 1.22 -1.89
CA THR A 31 -19.25 2.37 -2.06
C THR A 31 -18.34 2.62 -0.86
N VAL A 32 -18.82 2.35 0.37
CA VAL A 32 -18.00 2.51 1.58
C VAL A 32 -16.92 1.45 1.62
N VAL A 33 -17.28 0.17 1.42
CA VAL A 33 -16.32 -0.94 1.34
C VAL A 33 -15.19 -0.64 0.37
N THR A 34 -15.54 -0.19 -0.85
CA THR A 34 -14.53 0.19 -1.85
C THR A 34 -13.68 1.36 -1.39
N ARG A 35 -14.25 2.42 -0.82
CA ARG A 35 -13.48 3.60 -0.38
C ARG A 35 -12.51 3.28 0.74
N VAL A 36 -12.93 2.46 1.71
CA VAL A 36 -12.08 2.01 2.81
C VAL A 36 -10.93 1.16 2.28
N HIS A 37 -11.23 0.19 1.41
CA HIS A 37 -10.20 -0.62 0.76
C HIS A 37 -9.17 0.24 0.01
N GLU A 38 -9.63 1.20 -0.79
CA GLU A 38 -8.75 2.09 -1.55
C GLU A 38 -7.89 2.99 -0.65
N ALA A 39 -8.43 3.44 0.49
CA ALA A 39 -7.68 4.25 1.45
C ALA A 39 -6.56 3.43 2.12
N VAL A 40 -6.85 2.20 2.57
CA VAL A 40 -5.83 1.34 3.16
C VAL A 40 -4.80 0.92 2.11
N LYS A 41 -5.23 0.56 0.89
CA LYS A 41 -4.33 0.25 -0.23
C LYS A 41 -3.40 1.43 -0.54
N ALA A 42 -3.89 2.67 -0.52
CA ALA A 42 -3.04 3.85 -0.72
C ALA A 42 -1.95 3.99 0.36
N LEU A 43 -2.29 3.73 1.63
CA LEU A 43 -1.32 3.74 2.75
C LEU A 43 -0.30 2.61 2.64
N ALA A 44 -0.74 1.42 2.23
CA ALA A 44 0.09 0.23 2.05
C ALA A 44 0.98 0.27 0.80
N LEU A 45 0.74 1.20 -0.15
CA LEU A 45 1.54 1.30 -1.38
C LEU A 45 2.42 2.57 -1.41
N CYS A 46 1.93 3.68 -0.88
CA CYS A 46 2.64 4.96 -0.92
C CYS A 46 3.51 5.17 0.31
N HIS A 47 4.65 4.50 0.40
CA HIS A 47 5.64 4.65 1.49
C HIS A 47 7.04 4.22 1.03
N ASN A 48 8.07 4.42 1.86
CA ASN A 48 9.41 3.87 1.63
C ASN A 48 9.81 2.76 2.62
N VAL A 49 8.86 2.24 3.40
CA VAL A 49 9.05 1.09 4.30
C VAL A 49 9.50 -0.16 3.57
N THR A 50 10.53 -0.82 4.11
CA THR A 50 11.04 -2.12 3.67
C THR A 50 10.74 -3.19 4.72
N PRO A 51 10.16 -4.35 4.35
CA PRO A 51 10.01 -5.49 5.25
C PRO A 51 11.34 -6.24 5.39
N VAL A 52 11.68 -6.64 6.61
CA VAL A 52 12.87 -7.46 6.94
C VAL A 52 12.41 -8.71 7.66
N ARG A 53 12.75 -9.89 7.13
CA ARG A 53 12.35 -11.19 7.69
C ARG A 53 13.15 -11.47 8.96
N LYS A 54 12.48 -11.81 10.07
CA LYS A 54 13.19 -12.26 11.27
C LYS A 54 13.86 -13.61 10.99
N GLY A 55 15.20 -13.61 10.95
CA GLY A 55 16.01 -14.78 10.59
C GLY A 55 17.20 -14.46 9.68
N GLU A 56 17.26 -13.25 9.11
CA GLU A 56 18.41 -12.75 8.31
C GLU A 56 19.34 -11.85 9.14
N GLU A 57 19.47 -12.10 10.44
CA GLU A 57 20.58 -11.54 11.22
C GLU A 57 21.77 -12.52 11.16
N ASN A 58 22.87 -12.05 10.56
CA ASN A 58 24.19 -12.67 10.39
C ASN A 58 24.43 -13.50 9.12
N GLY A 59 24.80 -12.79 8.05
CA GLY A 59 25.65 -13.35 7.00
C GLY A 59 27.10 -13.44 7.46
N GLU A 60 27.45 -14.49 8.21
CA GLU A 60 28.76 -15.13 8.09
C GLU A 60 28.51 -16.55 7.59
N SER A 61 29.05 -16.84 6.42
CA SER A 61 29.00 -18.14 5.76
C SER A 61 29.81 -19.18 6.54
N GLU A 62 29.19 -20.25 7.01
CA GLU A 62 29.84 -21.57 7.11
C GLU A 62 28.84 -22.71 6.80
N GLU A 63 29.37 -23.72 6.12
CA GLU A 63 28.67 -24.81 5.46
C GLU A 63 28.09 -25.87 6.41
N SER A 64 27.09 -26.58 5.88
CA SER A 64 26.75 -27.98 6.15
C SER A 64 26.01 -28.33 7.44
N SER A 65 24.76 -28.77 7.30
CA SER A 65 24.41 -30.21 7.36
C SER A 65 22.90 -30.40 7.47
N SER A 66 22.31 -31.15 6.55
CA SER A 66 20.99 -31.74 6.71
C SER A 66 21.02 -32.80 7.83
N PRO A 67 19.88 -33.07 8.49
CA PRO A 67 19.37 -34.44 8.36
C PRO A 67 17.84 -34.58 8.27
N ALA A 68 17.47 -35.44 7.33
CA ALA A 68 16.49 -36.53 7.39
C ALA A 68 15.10 -36.34 8.05
N LYS A 69 14.10 -36.71 7.24
CA LYS A 69 12.73 -37.11 7.57
C LYS A 69 12.65 -38.01 8.81
N GLN A 70 11.60 -37.81 9.62
CA GLN A 70 11.00 -38.88 10.40
C GLN A 70 9.47 -38.77 10.34
N ASP A 71 8.86 -39.85 9.84
CA ASP A 71 7.43 -40.07 9.75
C ASP A 71 6.78 -40.21 11.13
N GLY A 72 5.64 -39.56 11.34
CA GLY A 72 4.81 -39.71 12.53
C GLY A 72 3.36 -39.33 12.21
N ILE A 73 2.51 -40.34 12.06
CA ILE A 73 1.05 -40.24 11.96
C ILE A 73 0.49 -39.80 13.33
N THR A 74 -0.33 -38.75 13.34
CA THR A 74 -1.41 -38.56 14.32
C THR A 74 -2.61 -37.91 13.61
N ASP A 75 -3.72 -38.64 13.61
CA ASP A 75 -5.07 -38.16 13.29
C ASP A 75 -5.56 -37.16 14.37
N ASP A 76 -6.54 -36.34 13.98
CA ASP A 76 -7.42 -35.48 14.80
C ASP A 76 -6.87 -34.16 15.37
N ASP A 77 -7.01 -33.06 14.61
CA ASP A 77 -7.32 -31.72 15.15
C ASP A 77 -7.99 -30.82 14.09
N GLU A 78 -9.29 -30.58 14.23
CA GLU A 78 -10.02 -29.51 13.52
C GLU A 78 -9.69 -28.17 14.19
N GLY A 79 -8.58 -27.54 13.79
CA GLY A 79 -8.10 -26.26 14.34
C GLY A 79 -7.85 -25.22 13.25
N GLU A 80 -8.27 -23.99 13.51
CA GLU A 80 -8.17 -22.77 12.69
C GLU A 80 -7.06 -22.75 11.61
N VAL A 81 -7.44 -22.33 10.40
CA VAL A 81 -6.49 -21.79 9.41
C VAL A 81 -5.84 -20.52 9.97
N GLY A 82 -4.82 -20.72 10.82
CA GLY A 82 -3.98 -19.67 11.35
C GLY A 82 -3.38 -18.90 10.18
N ALA A 83 -3.60 -17.59 10.17
CA ALA A 83 -2.94 -16.70 9.24
C ALA A 83 -1.43 -16.97 9.34
N VAL A 84 -0.80 -17.37 8.23
CA VAL A 84 0.65 -17.52 8.15
C VAL A 84 1.23 -16.12 8.31
N SER A 85 1.49 -15.72 9.56
CA SER A 85 2.22 -14.51 9.88
C SER A 85 3.69 -14.81 9.59
N ASP A 86 4.11 -14.49 8.37
CA ASP A 86 5.53 -14.30 8.13
C ASP A 86 5.99 -13.18 9.08
N ASP A 87 6.94 -13.48 9.97
CA ASP A 87 7.35 -12.56 11.03
C ASP A 87 8.30 -11.51 10.43
N PHE A 88 7.71 -10.46 9.85
CA PHE A 88 8.42 -9.30 9.30
C PHE A 88 8.60 -8.20 10.35
N THR A 89 9.70 -7.49 10.25
CA THR A 89 9.89 -6.19 10.88
C THR A 89 9.91 -5.12 9.80
N TYR A 90 9.22 -4.01 10.04
CA TYR A 90 9.16 -2.90 9.08
C TYR A 90 10.18 -1.83 9.42
N GLN A 91 11.00 -1.47 8.43
CA GLN A 91 12.05 -0.47 8.57
C GLN A 91 11.85 0.68 7.59
N ALA A 92 11.97 1.91 8.07
CA ALA A 92 12.01 3.11 7.25
C ALA A 92 12.76 4.24 7.97
N SER A 93 13.12 5.29 7.24
CA SER A 93 13.70 6.50 7.83
C SER A 93 12.68 7.32 8.65
N SER A 94 11.38 7.15 8.38
CA SER A 94 10.31 7.84 9.08
C SER A 94 9.49 6.88 9.95
N PRO A 95 9.36 7.13 11.27
CA PRO A 95 8.55 6.30 12.15
C PRO A 95 7.05 6.37 11.82
N ASP A 96 6.59 7.46 11.21
CA ASP A 96 5.18 7.60 10.79
C ASP A 96 4.84 6.65 9.65
N GLU A 97 5.77 6.43 8.72
CA GLU A 97 5.55 5.48 7.64
C GLU A 97 5.50 4.04 8.17
N VAL A 98 6.38 3.69 9.11
CA VAL A 98 6.34 2.39 9.78
C VAL A 98 5.00 2.21 10.47
N ALA A 99 4.55 3.18 11.27
CA ALA A 99 3.27 3.10 11.97
C ALA A 99 2.08 2.90 11.02
N LEU A 100 2.05 3.59 9.88
CA LEU A 100 0.98 3.45 8.88
C LEU A 100 0.98 2.09 8.20
N VAL A 101 2.16 1.54 7.87
CA VAL A 101 2.29 0.21 7.25
C VAL A 101 2.00 -0.90 8.24
N THR A 102 2.51 -0.81 9.48
CA THR A 102 2.13 -1.72 10.56
C THR A 102 0.62 -1.70 10.79
N TRP A 103 0.00 -0.51 10.80
CA TRP A 103 -1.46 -0.43 10.92
C TRP A 103 -2.17 -1.09 9.73
N ALA A 104 -1.72 -0.88 8.49
CA ALA A 104 -2.28 -1.52 7.31
C ALA A 104 -2.22 -3.06 7.42
N GLU A 105 -1.13 -3.60 7.96
CA GLU A 105 -1.00 -5.03 8.28
C GLU A 105 -2.02 -5.47 9.33
N THR A 106 -2.21 -4.72 10.42
CA THR A 106 -3.21 -5.07 11.46
C THR A 106 -4.63 -5.14 10.91
N VAL A 107 -4.94 -4.38 9.84
CA VAL A 107 -6.25 -4.44 9.20
C VAL A 107 -6.33 -5.44 8.03
N GLY A 108 -5.23 -6.14 7.77
CA GLY A 108 -5.15 -7.31 6.89
C GLY A 108 -4.48 -7.08 5.54
N LEU A 109 -3.82 -5.93 5.30
CA LEU A 109 -2.94 -5.72 4.15
C LEU A 109 -1.48 -5.71 4.59
N SER A 110 -0.83 -6.87 4.54
CA SER A 110 0.58 -7.03 4.95
C SER A 110 1.54 -6.76 3.80
N LEU A 111 2.64 -6.07 4.09
CA LEU A 111 3.71 -5.84 3.13
C LEU A 111 4.70 -7.01 3.17
N ILE A 112 4.85 -7.73 2.05
CA ILE A 112 5.68 -8.95 1.97
C ILE A 112 7.07 -8.64 1.42
N THR A 113 7.13 -7.92 0.31
CA THR A 113 8.40 -7.47 -0.30
C THR A 113 8.26 -6.05 -0.83
N ARG A 114 9.38 -5.33 -0.83
CA ARG A 114 9.52 -4.06 -1.53
C ARG A 114 10.97 -3.92 -1.99
N ASP A 115 11.14 -3.68 -3.27
CA ASP A 115 12.41 -3.25 -3.85
C ASP A 115 12.22 -1.92 -4.61
N LEU A 116 13.19 -1.55 -5.45
CA LEU A 116 13.14 -0.29 -6.21
C LEU A 116 12.10 -0.28 -7.34
N THR A 117 11.67 -1.46 -7.78
CA THR A 117 10.86 -1.71 -8.97
C THR A 117 9.60 -2.50 -8.70
N THR A 118 9.50 -3.21 -7.57
CA THR A 118 8.34 -4.03 -7.23
C THR A 118 7.95 -3.90 -5.76
N MET A 119 6.67 -4.18 -5.49
CA MET A 119 6.13 -4.28 -4.15
C MET A 119 5.03 -5.33 -4.12
N THR A 120 5.03 -6.13 -3.06
CA THR A 120 4.11 -7.25 -2.91
C THR A 120 3.32 -7.10 -1.61
N LEU A 121 1.99 -7.09 -1.73
CA LEU A 121 1.08 -7.09 -0.60
C LEU A 121 0.38 -8.44 -0.46
N ARG A 122 0.04 -8.82 0.77
CA ARG A 122 -0.82 -9.96 1.06
C ARG A 122 -2.14 -9.48 1.61
N SER A 123 -3.23 -9.95 1.00
CA SER A 123 -4.59 -9.65 1.45
C SER A 123 -4.96 -10.45 2.71
N PRO A 124 -6.08 -10.11 3.38
CA PRO A 124 -6.58 -10.85 4.53
C PRO A 124 -6.89 -12.33 4.22
N HIS A 125 -7.10 -12.67 2.94
CA HIS A 125 -7.39 -14.03 2.48
C HIS A 125 -6.13 -14.77 1.99
N GLY A 126 -4.94 -14.22 2.22
CA GLY A 126 -3.68 -14.80 1.77
C GLY A 126 -3.35 -14.57 0.29
N GLN A 127 -4.23 -13.92 -0.48
CA GLN A 127 -3.94 -13.57 -1.88
C GLN A 127 -2.74 -12.61 -1.96
N ILE A 128 -1.78 -12.96 -2.81
CA ILE A 128 -0.63 -12.13 -3.14
C ILE A 128 -1.01 -11.14 -4.24
N MET A 129 -0.70 -9.87 -4.02
CA MET A 129 -0.94 -8.77 -4.95
C MET A 129 0.41 -8.12 -5.30
N GLU A 130 0.81 -8.25 -6.56
CA GLU A 130 2.09 -7.74 -7.05
C GLU A 130 1.89 -6.41 -7.80
N TYR A 131 2.74 -5.45 -7.48
CA TYR A 131 2.74 -4.12 -8.05
C TYR A 131 4.12 -3.81 -8.63
N GLU A 132 4.15 -3.34 -9.87
CA GLU A 132 5.34 -2.71 -10.45
C GLU A 132 5.38 -1.23 -10.04
N ILE A 133 6.52 -0.78 -9.51
CA ILE A 133 6.78 0.61 -9.17
C ILE A 133 7.33 1.31 -10.41
N LEU A 134 6.49 2.12 -11.04
CA LEU A 134 6.82 2.83 -12.26
C LEU A 134 7.60 4.13 -12.00
N GLN A 135 7.30 4.82 -10.90
CA GLN A 135 7.99 6.05 -10.51
C GLN A 135 7.82 6.33 -9.02
N ILE A 136 8.87 6.85 -8.38
CA ILE A 136 8.82 7.36 -7.00
C ILE A 136 9.12 8.86 -7.01
N PHE A 137 8.33 9.63 -6.26
CA PHE A 137 8.58 11.03 -5.94
C PHE A 137 8.84 11.13 -4.43
N PRO A 138 10.11 11.12 -4.00
CA PRO A 138 10.45 11.12 -2.59
C PRO A 138 9.92 12.34 -1.87
N PHE A 139 9.66 12.19 -0.57
CA PHE A 139 9.37 13.31 0.30
C PHE A 139 10.53 14.31 0.31
N THR A 140 10.21 15.60 0.18
CA THR A 140 11.16 16.69 0.44
C THR A 140 10.52 17.72 1.37
N SER A 141 11.32 18.39 2.19
CA SER A 141 10.83 19.45 3.08
C SER A 141 10.20 20.63 2.33
N GLU A 142 10.62 20.84 1.08
CA GLU A 142 10.08 21.87 0.18
C GLU A 142 8.70 21.47 -0.37
N SER A 143 8.55 20.24 -0.87
CA SER A 143 7.29 19.76 -1.45
C SER A 143 6.26 19.35 -0.39
N LYS A 144 6.73 18.93 0.80
CA LYS A 144 5.96 18.38 1.93
C LYS A 144 5.00 17.25 1.53
N ARG A 145 5.36 16.50 0.50
CA ARG A 145 4.55 15.42 -0.06
C ARG A 145 5.45 14.34 -0.68
N MET A 146 4.93 13.12 -0.72
CA MET A 146 5.53 11.96 -1.37
C MET A 146 4.52 11.38 -2.35
N GLY A 147 4.97 10.96 -3.53
CA GLY A 147 4.13 10.27 -4.50
C GLY A 147 4.76 8.98 -5.01
N ILE A 148 3.93 8.10 -5.54
CA ILE A 148 4.34 6.87 -6.21
C ILE A 148 3.38 6.56 -7.35
N ILE A 149 3.90 6.15 -8.51
CA ILE A 149 3.11 5.56 -9.59
C ILE A 149 3.37 4.07 -9.57
N VAL A 150 2.30 3.28 -9.50
CA VAL A 150 2.36 1.82 -9.51
C VAL A 150 1.45 1.25 -10.59
N ARG A 151 1.83 0.11 -11.17
CA ARG A 151 0.99 -0.71 -12.03
C ARG A 151 0.64 -1.98 -11.26
N ASP A 152 -0.65 -2.24 -11.11
CA ASP A 152 -1.14 -3.51 -10.59
C ASP A 152 -0.90 -4.60 -11.66
N GLN A 153 -0.06 -5.59 -11.37
CA GLN A 153 0.34 -6.59 -12.39
C GLN A 153 -0.80 -7.52 -12.79
N SER A 154 -1.81 -7.69 -11.94
CA SER A 154 -2.95 -8.57 -12.21
C SER A 154 -3.99 -7.93 -13.13
N THR A 155 -4.17 -6.61 -13.03
CA THR A 155 -5.20 -5.86 -13.78
C THR A 155 -4.63 -4.96 -14.88
N GLY A 156 -3.33 -4.63 -14.80
CA GLY A 156 -2.69 -3.62 -15.64
C GLY A 156 -3.03 -2.18 -15.27
N GLU A 157 -3.83 -1.94 -14.23
CA GLU A 157 -4.23 -0.59 -13.82
C GLU A 157 -3.04 0.21 -13.31
N ILE A 158 -2.83 1.41 -13.87
CA ILE A 158 -1.81 2.35 -13.41
C ILE A 158 -2.45 3.36 -12.47
N THR A 159 -1.93 3.46 -11.25
CA THR A 159 -2.40 4.42 -10.25
C THR A 159 -1.26 5.27 -9.73
N PHE A 160 -1.49 6.58 -9.74
CA PHE A 160 -0.68 7.55 -9.01
C PHE A 160 -1.27 7.76 -7.62
N TYR A 161 -0.49 7.45 -6.59
CA TYR A 161 -0.78 7.78 -5.20
C TYR A 161 0.06 8.96 -4.76
N LEU A 162 -0.53 9.85 -3.96
CA LEU A 162 0.14 11.00 -3.38
C LEU A 162 -0.28 11.15 -1.92
N LYS A 163 0.69 11.40 -1.04
CA LYS A 163 0.42 11.73 0.36
C LYS A 163 1.23 12.95 0.79
N GLY A 164 0.66 13.79 1.65
CA GLY A 164 1.35 14.98 2.12
C GLY A 164 0.59 15.77 3.17
N ALA A 165 1.20 16.88 3.60
CA ALA A 165 0.57 17.81 4.53
C ALA A 165 -0.72 18.38 3.95
N ASP A 166 -1.73 18.54 4.80
CA ASP A 166 -3.04 19.12 4.46
C ASP A 166 -2.94 20.46 3.74
N VAL A 167 -2.12 21.38 4.23
CA VAL A 167 -1.89 22.71 3.61
C VAL A 167 -1.38 22.66 2.17
N VAL A 168 -0.67 21.59 1.80
CA VAL A 168 -0.19 21.38 0.42
C VAL A 168 -1.23 20.63 -0.39
N MET A 169 -1.81 19.59 0.20
CA MET A 169 -2.71 18.67 -0.50
C MET A 169 -4.07 19.30 -0.79
N ALA A 170 -4.56 20.24 0.02
CA ALA A 170 -5.86 20.91 -0.18
C ALA A 170 -5.99 21.58 -1.57
N ASN A 171 -4.89 22.08 -2.13
CA ASN A 171 -4.86 22.70 -3.47
C ASN A 171 -4.63 21.70 -4.63
N ILE A 172 -4.35 20.44 -4.32
CA ILE A 172 -4.01 19.39 -5.30
C ILE A 172 -5.17 18.41 -5.48
N VAL A 173 -5.81 18.05 -4.37
CA VAL A 173 -6.92 17.09 -4.36
C VAL A 173 -8.22 17.74 -4.82
N GLN A 174 -9.20 16.91 -5.17
CA GLN A 174 -10.54 17.42 -5.42
C GLN A 174 -11.06 18.12 -4.16
N TYR A 175 -11.57 19.34 -4.35
CA TYR A 175 -12.12 20.16 -3.28
C TYR A 175 -13.15 19.39 -2.45
N ASN A 176 -13.00 19.49 -1.13
CA ASN A 176 -13.87 18.87 -0.15
C ASN A 176 -13.94 19.77 1.08
N ASP A 177 -15.14 20.33 1.34
CA ASP A 177 -15.42 21.24 2.47
C ASP A 177 -14.96 20.66 3.81
N TRP A 178 -15.01 19.33 3.95
CA TRP A 178 -14.69 18.63 5.18
C TRP A 178 -13.18 18.54 5.47
N LEU A 179 -12.32 18.65 4.44
CA LEU A 179 -10.89 18.38 4.60
C LEU A 179 -10.20 19.35 5.56
N GLU A 180 -10.39 20.65 5.34
CA GLU A 180 -9.73 21.70 6.14
C GLU A 180 -10.25 21.73 7.58
N GLU A 181 -11.56 21.51 7.75
CA GLU A 181 -12.18 21.47 9.08
C GLU A 181 -11.69 20.26 9.88
N GLU A 182 -11.72 19.07 9.30
CA GLU A 182 -11.33 17.84 9.98
C GLU A 182 -9.84 17.81 10.28
N SER A 183 -8.99 18.20 9.32
CA SER A 183 -7.55 18.26 9.58
C SER A 183 -7.22 19.28 10.66
N GLY A 184 -7.93 20.41 10.70
CA GLY A 184 -7.83 21.41 11.77
C GLY A 184 -8.31 20.89 13.13
N ASN A 185 -9.38 20.09 13.19
CA ASN A 185 -9.84 19.43 14.41
C ASN A 185 -8.77 18.50 14.98
N MET A 186 -8.26 17.58 14.16
CA MET A 186 -7.24 16.61 14.58
C MET A 186 -5.94 17.30 15.02
N ALA A 187 -5.53 18.36 14.31
CA ALA A 187 -4.35 19.14 14.68
C ALA A 187 -4.52 19.85 16.04
N ARG A 188 -5.72 20.34 16.36
CA ARG A 188 -6.03 20.94 17.68
C ARG A 188 -5.97 19.93 18.82
N GLU A 189 -6.19 18.66 18.54
CA GLU A 189 -6.00 17.55 19.48
C GLU A 189 -4.54 17.10 19.60
N GLY A 190 -3.62 17.73 18.85
CA GLY A 190 -2.19 17.42 18.86
C GLY A 190 -1.82 16.24 17.96
N LEU A 191 -2.73 15.78 17.10
CA LEU A 191 -2.47 14.69 16.16
C LEU A 191 -1.77 15.21 14.91
N ARG A 192 -0.87 14.39 14.37
CA ARG A 192 -0.29 14.63 13.05
C ARG A 192 -1.28 14.17 11.98
N THR A 193 -1.60 15.05 11.04
CA THR A 193 -2.51 14.79 9.94
C THR A 193 -1.74 14.52 8.65
N LEU A 194 -2.29 13.63 7.83
CA LEU A 194 -1.76 13.33 6.50
C LEU A 194 -2.94 13.15 5.54
N VAL A 195 -2.87 13.83 4.41
CA VAL A 195 -3.87 13.67 3.34
C VAL A 195 -3.30 12.75 2.29
N VAL A 196 -4.10 11.75 1.89
CA VAL A 196 -3.75 10.79 0.85
C VAL A 196 -4.74 10.90 -0.30
N SER A 197 -4.23 10.84 -1.52
CA SER A 197 -5.03 10.86 -2.73
C SER A 197 -4.58 9.78 -3.71
N LYS A 198 -5.47 9.45 -4.64
CA LYS A 198 -5.18 8.58 -5.76
C LYS A 198 -5.72 9.15 -7.06
N LYS A 199 -5.06 8.83 -8.16
CA LYS A 199 -5.52 9.10 -9.51
C LYS A 199 -5.16 7.92 -10.40
N VAL A 200 -6.18 7.29 -11.00
CA VAL A 200 -5.97 6.27 -12.04
C VAL A 200 -5.52 6.97 -13.32
N LEU A 201 -4.49 6.42 -13.96
CA LEU A 201 -3.93 6.93 -15.20
C LEU A 201 -4.23 5.95 -16.34
N SER A 202 -4.58 6.48 -17.51
CA SER A 202 -4.53 5.67 -18.73
C SER A 202 -3.06 5.41 -19.11
N GLU A 203 -2.85 4.38 -19.92
CA GLU A 203 -1.52 4.07 -20.47
C GLU A 203 -0.94 5.29 -21.23
N GLU A 204 -1.76 5.97 -22.04
CA GLU A 204 -1.36 7.18 -22.76
C GLU A 204 -0.96 8.32 -21.82
N GLN A 205 -1.72 8.54 -20.73
CA GLN A 205 -1.39 9.57 -19.74
C GLN A 205 -0.06 9.27 -19.03
N TYR A 206 0.19 7.99 -18.73
CA TYR A 206 1.44 7.58 -18.13
C TYR A 206 2.62 7.74 -19.10
N GLN A 207 2.46 7.32 -20.36
CA GLN A 207 3.51 7.45 -21.38
C GLN A 207 3.87 8.92 -21.68
N ASP A 208 2.87 9.80 -21.82
CA ASP A 208 3.12 11.24 -21.96
C ASP A 208 3.85 11.83 -20.75
N PHE A 209 3.43 11.42 -19.54
CA PHE A 209 4.12 11.83 -18.31
C PHE A 209 5.57 11.35 -18.28
N GLU A 210 5.82 10.06 -18.53
CA GLU A 210 7.16 9.45 -18.52
C GLU A 210 8.07 10.14 -19.53
N TYR A 211 7.57 10.39 -20.75
CA TYR A 211 8.32 11.07 -21.79
C TYR A 211 8.74 12.47 -21.32
N ARG A 212 7.83 13.27 -20.77
CA ARG A 212 8.16 14.62 -20.26
C ARG A 212 9.10 14.56 -19.06
N TYR A 213 8.90 13.61 -18.17
CA TYR A 213 9.70 13.43 -16.96
C TYR A 213 11.14 13.00 -17.28
N SER A 214 11.32 12.08 -18.23
CA SER A 214 12.65 11.64 -18.67
C SER A 214 13.44 12.78 -19.31
N GLN A 215 12.80 13.62 -20.13
CA GLN A 215 13.40 14.83 -20.69
C GLN A 215 13.83 15.81 -19.58
N ALA A 216 12.99 16.03 -18.58
CA ALA A 216 13.31 16.90 -17.43
C ALA A 216 14.49 16.36 -16.60
N LYS A 217 14.55 15.04 -16.39
CA LYS A 217 15.61 14.38 -15.62
C LYS A 217 16.98 14.50 -16.28
N VAL A 218 17.04 14.40 -17.60
CA VAL A 218 18.28 14.51 -18.40
C VAL A 218 18.74 15.97 -18.56
N SER A 219 17.85 16.95 -18.37
CA SER A 219 18.19 18.37 -18.40
C SER A 219 19.28 18.74 -17.38
N LEU A 220 20.32 19.45 -17.85
CA LEU A 220 21.41 19.96 -17.02
C LEU A 220 21.07 21.29 -16.32
N THR A 221 20.01 21.97 -16.74
CA THR A 221 19.52 23.22 -16.15
C THR A 221 18.20 23.02 -15.40
N GLU A 222 18.15 23.52 -14.15
CA GLU A 222 16.97 23.59 -13.28
C GLU A 222 16.22 22.26 -13.06
N ARG A 223 16.96 21.15 -12.91
CA ARG A 223 16.39 19.80 -12.75
C ARG A 223 15.38 19.68 -11.59
N ALA A 224 15.55 20.45 -10.51
CA ALA A 224 14.67 20.39 -9.36
C ALA A 224 13.32 21.12 -9.55
N ALA A 225 13.25 22.06 -10.51
CA ALA A 225 12.08 22.91 -10.73
C ALA A 225 11.20 22.45 -11.92
N LYS A 226 11.70 21.54 -12.76
CA LYS A 226 11.02 20.96 -13.93
C LYS A 226 10.35 19.64 -13.57
#